data_AF-A0A7X0F6A9-F1
#
_entry.id   AF-A0A7X0F6A9-F1
#
_cell.length_a   1.000
_cell.length_b   1.000
_cell.length_c   1.000
_cell.angle_alpha   90.00
_cell.angle_beta   90.00
_cell.angle_gamma   90.00
#
_symmetry.space_group_name_H-M   'P 1'
#
loop_
_entity.id
_entity.type
_entity.pdbx_description
1 polymer ?
#
loop_
_entity_poly.entity_id
_entity_poly.type
_entity_poly.pdbx_seq_one_letter_code
_entity_poly.pdbx_strand_id
1 'polypeptide(L)' 'MSSITRIAPPTHPRTDFAYETECKEVLAPQLSGLLEAAESAGWDRRKAAYTIMFLAAKELSDKKEGSS' A
#
# COMPACT_ATOMS: atom_id res chain seq x y z
N MET A 1 -0.06 -13.47 13.21
CA MET A 1 1.04 -12.52 12.95
C MET A 1 1.04 -12.24 11.46
N SER A 2 0.52 -11.09 11.04
CA SER A 2 0.47 -10.73 9.62
C SER A 2 1.87 -10.29 9.19
N SER A 3 2.66 -11.24 8.69
CA SER A 3 3.89 -10.94 7.98
C SER A 3 3.50 -10.19 6.71
N ILE A 4 3.88 -8.91 6.60
CA ILE A 4 3.86 -8.20 5.31
C ILE A 4 4.65 -9.07 4.34
N THR A 5 4.00 -9.55 3.28
CA THR A 5 4.67 -10.32 2.23
C THR A 5 5.81 -9.49 1.66
N ARG A 6 6.96 -10.12 1.38
CA ARG A 6 8.12 -9.46 0.78
C ARG A 6 7.71 -8.79 -0.55
N ILE A 7 7.77 -7.46 -0.59
CA ILE A 7 7.60 -6.67 -1.82
C ILE A 7 8.87 -6.85 -2.66
N ALA A 8 8.72 -7.31 -3.90
CA ALA A 8 9.84 -7.46 -4.82
C ALA A 8 10.43 -6.07 -5.19
N PRO A 9 11.76 -5.95 -5.36
CA PRO A 9 12.34 -4.70 -5.84
C PRO A 9 11.88 -4.43 -7.28
N PRO A 10 11.79 -3.15 -7.70
CA PRO A 10 11.48 -2.80 -9.08
C PRO A 10 12.56 -3.33 -10.02
N THR A 11 12.17 -3.74 -11.23
CA THR A 11 13.14 -4.15 -12.27
C THR A 11 13.38 -3.04 -13.31
N HIS A 12 12.45 -2.08 -13.41
CA HIS A 12 12.59 -0.89 -14.25
C HIS A 12 13.05 0.36 -13.48
N PRO A 13 13.75 1.31 -14.14
CA PRO A 13 14.10 2.57 -13.51
C PRO A 13 12.87 3.45 -13.27
N ARG A 14 12.94 4.34 -12.28
CA ARG A 14 11.82 5.21 -11.88
C ARG A 14 11.30 6.15 -12.98
N THR A 15 12.11 6.42 -13.99
CA THR A 15 11.74 7.26 -15.15
C THR A 15 10.98 6.49 -16.23
N ASP A 16 10.90 5.17 -16.10
CA ASP A 16 10.21 4.31 -17.05
C ASP A 16 8.71 4.25 -16.74
N PHE A 17 7.88 4.25 -17.78
CA PHE A 17 6.44 4.05 -17.65
C PHE A 17 6.09 2.65 -17.09
N ALA A 18 6.94 1.65 -17.32
CA ALA A 18 6.76 0.30 -16.78
C ALA A 18 6.88 0.25 -15.25
N TYR A 19 7.63 1.18 -14.63
CA TYR A 19 7.83 1.21 -13.17
C TYR A 19 6.51 1.31 -12.40
N GLU A 20 5.58 2.15 -12.86
CA GLU A 20 4.29 2.30 -12.20
C GLU A 20 3.44 1.03 -12.30
N THR A 21 3.52 0.35 -13.45
CA THR A 21 2.80 -0.91 -13.70
C THR A 21 3.33 -2.01 -12.78
N GLU A 22 4.65 -2.18 -12.70
CA GLU A 22 5.27 -3.15 -11.76
C GLU A 22 4.87 -2.88 -10.31
N CYS A 23 4.91 -1.60 -9.91
CA CYS A 23 4.54 -1.20 -8.57
C CYS A 23 3.08 -1.60 -8.25
N LYS A 24 2.16 -1.40 -9.19
CA LYS A 24 0.75 -1.82 -9.05
C LYS A 24 0.62 -3.33 -8.93
N GLU A 25 1.30 -4.08 -9.79
CA GLU A 25 1.24 -5.55 -9.81
C GLU A 25 1.75 -6.18 -8.51
N VAL A 26 2.84 -5.65 -7.95
CA VAL A 26 3.42 -6.16 -6.70
C VAL A 26 2.55 -5.78 -5.48
N LEU A 27 1.95 -4.59 -5.47
CA LEU A 27 1.16 -4.09 -4.33
C LEU A 27 -0.29 -4.58 -4.32
N ALA A 28 -0.90 -4.83 -5.49
CA ALA A 28 -2.29 -5.26 -5.61
C ALA A 28 -2.66 -6.48 -4.73
N PRO A 29 -1.91 -7.60 -4.74
CA PRO A 29 -2.24 -8.75 -3.89
C PRO A 29 -2.10 -8.44 -2.39
N GLN A 30 -1.17 -7.55 -2.01
CA GLN A 30 -0.99 -7.14 -0.61
C GLN A 30 -2.17 -6.31 -0.11
N LEU A 31 -2.62 -5.36 -0.93
CA LEU A 31 -3.79 -4.54 -0.62
C LEU A 31 -5.04 -5.40 -0.53
N SER A 32 -5.23 -6.35 -1.44
CA SER A 32 -6.36 -7.29 -1.40
C SER A 32 -6.38 -8.10 -0.10
N GLY A 33 -5.24 -8.69 0.28
CA GLY A 33 -5.13 -9.47 1.53
C GLY A 33 -5.38 -8.62 2.78
N LEU A 34 -4.93 -7.37 2.81
CA LEU A 34 -5.21 -6.45 3.92
C LEU A 34 -6.71 -6.12 4.02
N LEU A 35 -7.37 -5.88 2.89
CA LEU A 35 -8.81 -5.61 2.85
C LEU A 35 -9.63 -6.83 3.25
N GLU A 36 -9.24 -8.03 2.81
CA GLU A 36 -9.86 -9.29 3.23
C GLU A 36 -9.70 -9.54 4.73
N ALA A 37 -8.53 -9.26 5.30
CA ALA A 37 -8.31 -9.37 6.73
C ALA A 37 -9.17 -8.38 7.54
N ALA A 38 -9.32 -7.14 7.05
CA ALA A 38 -10.18 -6.15 7.67
C ALA A 38 -11.66 -6.57 7.60
N GLU A 39 -12.13 -7.01 6.43
CA GLU A 39 -13.51 -7.46 6.24
C GLU A 39 -13.82 -8.70 7.09
N SER A 40 -12.90 -9.66 7.19
CA SER A 40 -13.04 -10.85 8.04
C SER A 40 -13.10 -10.52 9.53
N ALA A 41 -12.52 -9.39 9.94
CA ALA A 41 -12.63 -8.87 11.30
C ALA A 41 -13.91 -8.05 11.54
N GLY A 42 -14.80 -7.95 10.54
CA GLY A 42 -16.10 -7.27 10.62
C GLY A 42 -16.10 -5.81 10.17
N TRP A 43 -15.01 -5.31 9.59
CA TRP A 43 -14.97 -3.95 9.05
C TRP A 43 -15.66 -3.83 7.70
N ASP A 44 -16.30 -2.69 7.42
CA ASP A 44 -16.79 -2.38 6.08
C ASP A 44 -15.60 -2.22 5.11
N ARG A 45 -15.56 -3.06 4.07
CA ARG A 45 -14.45 -3.13 3.11
C ARG A 45 -14.18 -1.78 2.43
N ARG A 46 -15.22 -1.03 2.08
CA ARG A 46 -15.09 0.27 1.40
C ARG A 46 -14.49 1.32 2.34
N LYS A 47 -14.97 1.40 3.58
CA LYS A 47 -14.38 2.27 4.61
C LYS A 47 -12.94 1.89 4.92
N ALA A 48 -12.63 0.59 5.01
CA ALA A 48 -11.26 0.13 5.19
C ALA A 48 -10.33 0.62 4.05
N ALA A 49 -10.78 0.53 2.80
CA ALA A 49 -10.01 1.03 1.65
C ALA A 49 -9.73 2.54 1.74
N TYR A 50 -10.74 3.36 2.05
CA TYR A 50 -10.54 4.81 2.23
C TYR A 50 -9.61 5.13 3.40
N THR A 51 -9.73 4.42 4.51
CA THR A 51 -8.82 4.57 5.66
C THR A 51 -7.39 4.23 5.28
N ILE A 52 -7.17 3.15 4.53
CA ILE A 52 -5.83 2.77 4.04
C ILE A 52 -5.24 3.86 3.15
N MET A 53 -6.02 4.41 2.21
CA MET A 53 -5.57 5.54 1.38
C MET A 53 -5.19 6.76 2.21
N PHE A 54 -6.01 7.11 3.21
CA PHE A 54 -5.73 8.21 4.12
C PHE A 54 -4.44 7.98 4.92
N LEU A 55 -4.26 6.79 5.48
CA LEU A 55 -3.05 6.43 6.24
C LEU A 55 -1.79 6.48 5.35
N ALA A 56 -1.87 6.00 4.11
CA ALA A 56 -0.75 6.08 3.17
C ALA A 56 -0.36 7.52 2.85
N ALA A 57 -1.34 8.41 2.63
CA ALA A 57 -1.08 9.82 2.40
C ALA A 57 -0.51 10.52 3.66
N LYS A 58 -1.06 10.21 4.84
CA LYS A 58 -0.61 10.77 6.13
C LYS A 58 0.85 10.43 6.41
N GLU A 59 1.27 9.18 6.19
CA GLU A 59 2.66 8.75 6.43
C GLU A 59 3.68 9.58 5.63
N LEU A 60 3.33 9.98 4.40
CA LEU A 60 4.19 10.81 3.56
C LEU A 60 4.22 12.29 4.00
N SER A 61 3.16 12.77 4.65
CA SER A 61 3.07 14.12 5.17
C SER A 61 3.82 14.26 6.50
N ASP A 62 3.58 13.35 7.44
CA ASP A 62 4.24 13.36 8.76
C ASP A 62 5.76 13.19 8.61
N LYS A 63 6.21 12.40 7.63
CA LYS A 63 7.65 12.22 7.33
C LYS A 63 8.33 13.47 6.78
N LYS A 64 7.60 14.41 6.16
CA LYS A 64 8.16 15.69 5.69
C LYS A 64 8.43 16.67 6.83
N GLU A 65 7.70 16.58 7.94
CA GLU A 65 7.84 17.50 9.08
C GLU A 65 9.01 17.16 10.00
N GLY A 66 9.58 15.94 9.90
CA GLY A 66 10.75 15.50 10.68
C GLY A 66 12.11 15.67 10.00
N SER A 67 12.22 16.44 8.91
CA SER A 67 13.49 16.69 8.19
C SER A 67 13.86 18.18 8.08
N SER A 68 13.45 19.01 9.04
CA SER A 68 13.96 20.39 9.19
C SER A 68 15.13 20.47 10.16
#